data_AF-A0A4Y8IMX5-F1
#
_entry.id   AF-A0A4Y8IMX5-F1
#
_cell.length_a   1.000
_cell.length_b   1.000
_cell.length_c   1.000
_cell.angle_alpha   90.00
_cell.angle_beta   90.00
_cell.angle_gamma   90.00
#
_symmetry.space_group_name_H-M   'P 1'
#
loop_
_entity.id
_entity.type
_entity.pdbx_description
1 polymer ?
#
loop_
_entity_poly.entity_id
_entity_poly.type
_entity_poly.pdbx_seq_one_letter_code
_entity_poly.pdbx_strand_id
1 'polypeptide(L)' 'MYEKTKYLIILLTVTSQIGAIVAIFFNVTLAIALAIIYGISLISLITIFIVERRKEKKEEINYDDFDY' A
#
# COMPACT_ATOMS: atom_id res chain seq x y z
N MET A 1 7.87 12.70 3.66
CA MET A 1 7.32 12.65 2.28
C MET A 1 6.69 11.29 1.96
N TYR A 2 7.26 10.17 2.45
CA TYR A 2 6.69 8.81 2.34
C TYR A 2 5.26 8.67 2.91
N GLU A 3 4.95 9.37 4.01
CA GLU A 3 3.64 9.23 4.67
C GLU A 3 2.48 9.68 3.78
N LYS A 4 2.61 10.80 3.05
CA LYS A 4 1.54 11.30 2.16
C LYS A 4 1.26 10.31 1.02
N THR A 5 2.31 9.76 0.42
CA THR A 5 2.18 8.73 -0.63
C THR A 5 1.56 7.45 -0.09
N LYS A 6 1.94 7.03 1.12
CA LYS A 6 1.33 5.88 1.81
C LYS A 6 -0.17 6.10 2.01
N TYR A 7 -0.57 7.24 2.56
CA TYR A 7 -2.00 7.57 2.76
C TYR A 7 -2.78 7.62 1.44
N LEU A 8 -2.19 8.13 0.36
CA LEU A 8 -2.82 8.11 -0.97
C LEU A 8 -3.01 6.68 -1.49
N ILE A 9 -2.03 5.79 -1.31
CA ILE A 9 -2.15 4.39 -1.75
C ILE A 9 -3.16 3.64 -0.88
N ILE A 10 -3.21 3.91 0.43
CA ILE A 10 -4.25 3.36 1.33
C ILE A 10 -5.63 3.82 0.84
N LEU A 11 -5.81 5.13 0.60
CA LEU A 11 -7.07 5.69 0.12
C LEU A 11 -7.48 5.08 -1.21
N LEU A 12 -6.55 4.94 -2.16
CA LEU A 12 -6.79 4.30 -3.46
C LEU A 12 -7.18 2.82 -3.29
N THR A 13 -6.52 2.10 -2.37
CA THR A 13 -6.81 0.69 -2.09
C THR A 13 -8.21 0.53 -1.51
N VAL A 14 -8.59 1.36 -0.53
CA VAL A 14 -9.91 1.30 0.10
C VAL A 14 -11.02 1.69 -0.89
N THR A 15 -10.82 2.78 -1.64
CA THR A 15 -11.80 3.25 -2.63
C THR A 15 -11.97 2.28 -3.79
N SER A 16 -10.89 1.69 -4.31
CA SER A 16 -10.97 0.66 -5.35
C SER A 16 -11.63 -0.62 -4.85
N GLN A 17 -11.41 -1.03 -3.59
CA GLN A 17 -12.08 -2.18 -2.99
C GLN A 17 -13.59 -1.97 -2.87
N ILE A 18 -14.00 -0.85 -2.26
CA ILE A 18 -15.41 -0.50 -2.11
C ILE A 18 -16.06 -0.34 -3.49
N GLY A 19 -15.37 0.34 -4.41
CA GLY A 19 -15.80 0.49 -5.80
C GLY A 19 -16.01 -0.85 -6.50
N ALA A 20 -15.09 -1.82 -6.33
CA ALA A 20 -15.21 -3.15 -6.91
C ALA A 20 -16.43 -3.91 -6.36
N ILE A 21 -16.66 -3.85 -5.06
CA ILE A 21 -17.82 -4.48 -4.40
C ILE A 21 -19.13 -3.89 -4.94
N VAL A 22 -19.22 -2.57 -5.05
CA VAL A 22 -20.40 -1.89 -5.60
C VAL A 22 -20.56 -2.20 -7.09
N ALA A 23 -19.47 -2.21 -7.86
CA ALA A 23 -19.47 -2.46 -9.29
C ALA A 23 -19.95 -3.87 -9.66
N ILE A 24 -19.78 -4.88 -8.79
CA ILE A 24 -20.26 -6.25 -9.03
C ILE A 24 -21.76 -6.27 -9.34
N PHE A 25 -22.54 -5.39 -8.71
CA PHE A 25 -24.00 -5.33 -8.89
C PHE A 25 -24.44 -4.71 -10.21
N PHE A 26 -23.57 -3.94 -10.88
CA PHE A 26 -23.90 -3.24 -12.12
C PHE A 26 -23.18 -3.81 -13.34
N ASN A 27 -21.88 -4.09 -13.22
CA ASN A 27 -21.05 -4.54 -14.32
C ASN A 27 -19.84 -5.35 -13.83
N VAL A 28 -19.88 -6.65 -14.09
CA VAL A 28 -18.83 -7.59 -13.69
C VAL A 28 -17.48 -7.27 -14.33
N THR A 29 -17.45 -6.77 -15.58
CA THR A 29 -16.20 -6.38 -16.25
C THR A 29 -15.54 -5.20 -15.55
N LEU A 30 -16.33 -4.21 -15.13
CA LEU A 30 -15.84 -3.05 -14.36
C LEU A 30 -15.35 -3.50 -12.98
N ALA A 31 -16.08 -4.41 -12.33
CA ALA A 31 -15.67 -4.98 -11.05
C ALA A 31 -14.34 -5.73 -11.13
N ILE A 32 -14.11 -6.52 -12.18
CA ILE A 32 -12.84 -7.21 -12.41
C ILE A 32 -11.70 -6.21 -12.59
N ALA A 33 -11.90 -5.15 -13.38
CA ALA A 33 -10.89 -4.10 -13.56
C ALA A 33 -10.53 -3.41 -12.23
N LEU A 34 -11.53 -3.05 -11.42
CA LEU A 34 -11.31 -2.46 -10.09
C LEU A 34 -10.64 -3.43 -9.11
N ALA A 35 -10.99 -4.72 -9.17
CA ALA A 35 -10.37 -5.76 -8.35
C ALA A 35 -8.88 -5.95 -8.70
N ILE A 36 -8.49 -5.85 -9.97
CA ILE A 36 -7.08 -5.90 -10.40
C ILE A 36 -6.33 -4.67 -9.86
N ILE A 37 -6.91 -3.47 -9.97
CA ILE A 37 -6.32 -2.23 -9.43
C ILE A 37 -6.13 -2.34 -7.92
N TYR A 38 -7.13 -2.87 -7.21
CA TYR A 38 -7.05 -3.16 -5.78
C TYR A 38 -5.88 -4.11 -5.47
N GLY A 39 -5.77 -5.22 -6.21
CA GLY A 39 -4.69 -6.19 -6.02
C GLY A 39 -3.28 -5.59 -6.18
N ILE A 40 -3.08 -4.80 -7.24
CA ILE A 40 -1.79 -4.12 -7.48
C ILE A 40 -1.49 -3.09 -6.38
N SER A 41 -2.50 -2.33 -5.96
CA SER A 41 -2.36 -1.33 -4.90
C SER A 41 -1.99 -1.98 -3.57
N LEU A 42 -2.58 -3.14 -3.27
CA LEU A 42 -2.33 -3.90 -2.06
C LEU A 42 -0.90 -4.49 -2.02
N ILE A 43 -0.41 -5.06 -3.13
CA ILE A 43 0.98 -5.52 -3.26
C ILE A 43 1.96 -4.36 -3.06
N SER A 44 1.66 -3.21 -3.66
CA SER A 44 2.47 -1.99 -3.50
C SER A 44 2.50 -1.53 -2.03
N LEU A 45 1.36 -1.59 -1.35
CA LEU A 45 1.23 -1.25 0.06
C LEU A 45 2.11 -2.15 0.94
N ILE A 46 2.04 -3.47 0.73
CA ILE A 46 2.84 -4.46 1.44
C ILE A 46 4.33 -4.18 1.24
N THR A 47 4.74 -3.89 0.00
CA THR A 47 6.13 -3.58 -0.31
C THR A 47 6.61 -2.33 0.44
N ILE A 48 5.81 -1.27 0.48
CA ILE A 48 6.12 -0.05 1.24
C ILE A 48 6.28 -0.36 2.73
N PHE A 49 5.37 -1.13 3.32
CA PHE A 49 5.47 -1.52 4.73
C PHE A 49 6.72 -2.37 5.03
N ILE A 50 7.10 -3.28 4.13
CA ILE A 50 8.33 -4.08 4.29
C ILE A 50 9.57 -3.17 4.22
N VAL A 51 9.59 -2.22 3.29
CA VAL A 51 10.70 -1.27 3.13
C VAL A 51 10.80 -0.34 4.34
N GLU A 52 9.68 0.22 4.83
CA GLU A 52 9.65 1.03 6.06
C GLU A 52 10.25 0.24 7.23
N ARG A 53 9.79 -1.00 7.46
CA ARG A 53 10.33 -1.88 8.52
C ARG A 53 11.82 -2.16 8.39
N ARG A 54 12.33 -2.32 7.17
CA ARG A 54 13.77 -2.54 6.94
C ARG A 54 14.58 -1.27 7.16
N LYS A 55 14.02 -0.11 6.82
CA LYS A 55 14.66 1.20 7.01
C LYS A 55 14.79 1.52 8.50
N GLU A 56 13.74 1.30 9.29
CA GLU A 56 13.76 1.47 10.75
C GLU A 56 14.87 0.62 11.40
N LYS A 57 14.94 -0.67 11.05
CA LYS A 57 16.02 -1.56 11.54
C LYS A 57 17.42 -1.13 11.11
N LYS A 58 17.55 -0.53 9.92
CA LYS A 58 18.84 -0.04 9.43
C LYS A 58 19.26 1.25 10.13
N GLU A 59 18.31 2.11 10.49
CA GLU A 59 18.59 3.30 11.28
C GLU A 59 19.02 2.93 12.70
N GLU A 60 18.41 1.94 13.36
CA GLU A 60 18.90 1.43 14.67
C GLU A 60 20.35 0.94 14.62
N ILE A 61 20.72 0.10 13.64
CA ILE A 61 22.08 -0.44 13.51
C ILE A 61 23.13 0.67 13.28
N ASN A 62 22.75 1.74 12.58
CA ASN A 62 23.66 2.84 12.24
C ASN A 62 23.85 3.84 13.39
N TYR A 63 22.96 3.85 14.39
CA TYR A 63 23.11 4.66 15.61
C TYR A 63 23.95 3.95 16.68
N ASP A 64 23.96 2.62 16.72
CA ASP A 64 24.84 1.84 17.61
C ASP A 64 26.34 1.93 17.25
N ASP A 65 26.68 2.32 16.01
CA ASP A 65 28.07 2.48 15.54
C ASP A 65 28.69 3.85 15.91
N PHE A 66 27.91 4.76 16.51
CA PHE A 66 28.38 6.08 16.96
C PHE A 66 28.73 6.14 18.46
N ASP A 67 28.68 5.01 19.16
CA ASP A 67 29.02 4.89 20.57
C ASP A 67 30.44 4.32 20.75
N TYR A 68 31.47 4.96 20.16
CA TYR A 68 32.88 4.94 20.58
C TYR A 68 33.69 6.10 19.99
#